data_AF-A0A2N2XKI7-F1
#
_entry.id   AF-A0A2N2XKI7-F1
#
_cell.length_a   1.000
_cell.length_b   1.000
_cell.length_c   1.000
_cell.angle_alpha   90.00
_cell.angle_beta   90.00
_cell.angle_gamma   90.00
#
_symmetry.space_group_name_H-M   'P 1'
#
loop_
_entity.id
_entity.type
_entity.pdbx_description
1 polymer ?
#
loop_
_entity_poly.entity_id
_entity_poly.type
_entity_poly.pdbx_seq_one_letter_code
_entity_poly.pdbx_strand_id
1 'polypeptide(L)'
;MYAGGHLLTSALAGTKIWRKADLTFPTTIALMLAANVIDFDHLLRYKFDDGTANSLSLHWLHVNSGVIFLGLFALALLVPRWRSRALVFCTGLALHFSMDALAYVFNYNIIILG
;
A
#
# COMPACT_ATOMS: atom_id res chain seq x y z
N MET A 1 -2.39 -10.51 -5.45
CA MET A 1 -0.96 -10.86 -5.32
C MET A 1 -0.76 -11.40 -3.91
N TYR A 2 0.07 -12.42 -3.69
CA TYR A 2 0.38 -12.82 -2.31
C TYR A 2 1.13 -11.68 -1.60
N ALA A 3 0.95 -11.54 -0.28
CA ALA A 3 1.57 -10.51 0.57
C ALA A 3 3.08 -10.30 0.30
N GLY A 4 3.81 -11.35 -0.08
CA GLY A 4 5.23 -11.26 -0.46
C GLY A 4 5.53 -10.33 -1.64
N GLY A 5 4.62 -10.21 -2.62
CA GLY A 5 4.78 -9.32 -3.77
C GLY A 5 4.69 -7.84 -3.38
N HIS A 6 3.79 -7.49 -2.46
CA HIS A 6 3.64 -6.13 -1.94
C HIS A 6 4.86 -5.73 -1.09
N LEU A 7 5.37 -6.64 -0.25
CA LEU A 7 6.58 -6.41 0.53
C LEU A 7 7.81 -6.21 -0.36
N LEU A 8 8.01 -7.06 -1.38
CA LEU A 8 9.14 -6.96 -2.29
C LEU A 8 9.12 -5.67 -3.11
N THR A 9 7.98 -5.34 -3.70
CA THR A 9 7.84 -4.10 -4.49
C THR A 9 8.05 -2.86 -3.64
N SER A 10 7.52 -2.84 -2.41
CA SER A 10 7.74 -1.77 -1.42
C SER A 10 9.20 -1.63 -1.03
N ALA A 11 9.91 -2.73 -0.76
CA ALA A 11 11.34 -2.71 -0.45
C ALA A 11 12.16 -2.14 -1.62
N LEU A 12 11.89 -2.62 -2.84
CA LEU A 12 12.59 -2.14 -4.05
C LEU A 12 12.34 -0.65 -4.30
N ALA A 13 11.10 -0.18 -4.16
CA ALA A 13 10.79 1.24 -4.25
C ALA A 13 11.53 2.05 -3.17
N GLY A 14 11.54 1.56 -1.93
CA GLY A 14 12.28 2.14 -0.81
C GLY A 14 13.77 2.32 -1.10
N THR A 15 14.42 1.33 -1.74
CA THR A 15 15.85 1.43 -2.13
C THR A 15 16.15 2.51 -3.17
N LYS A 16 15.14 2.96 -3.94
CA LYS A 16 15.29 4.07 -4.90
C LYS A 16 14.99 5.42 -4.28
N ILE A 17 13.94 5.52 -3.47
CA ILE A 17 13.45 6.82 -2.98
C ILE A 17 14.19 7.34 -1.74
N TRP A 18 14.88 6.48 -0.97
CA TRP A 18 15.51 6.91 0.30
C TRP A 18 16.50 8.06 0.12
N ARG A 19 17.23 8.10 -1.00
CA ARG A 19 18.17 9.19 -1.32
C ARG A 19 17.49 10.55 -1.54
N LYS A 20 16.18 10.55 -1.73
CA LYS A 20 15.35 11.74 -1.98
C LYS A 20 14.42 12.07 -0.80
N ALA A 21 14.28 11.15 0.15
CA ALA A 21 13.26 11.23 1.18
C ALA A 21 13.65 12.06 2.42
N ASP A 22 14.88 12.61 2.50
CA ASP A 22 15.38 13.26 3.73
C ASP A 22 15.22 12.39 4.99
N LEU A 23 15.38 11.06 4.81
CA LEU A 23 15.28 10.05 5.84
C LEU A 23 16.45 9.08 5.72
N THR A 24 16.76 8.38 6.81
CA THR A 24 17.74 7.29 6.76
C THR A 24 17.20 6.14 5.90
N PHE A 25 18.10 5.35 5.34
CA PHE A 25 17.74 4.15 4.58
C PHE A 25 16.86 3.18 5.40
N PRO A 26 17.21 2.80 6.65
CA PRO A 26 16.37 1.90 7.45
C PRO A 26 14.98 2.47 7.72
N THR A 27 14.87 3.78 8.02
CA THR A 27 13.57 4.41 8.25
C THR A 27 12.71 4.42 6.99
N THR A 28 13.30 4.70 5.83
CA THR A 28 12.57 4.69 4.56
C THR A 28 12.03 3.29 4.25
N ILE A 29 12.87 2.27 4.36
CA ILE A 29 12.47 0.87 4.11
C ILE A 29 11.38 0.44 5.10
N ALA A 30 11.54 0.74 6.39
CA ALA A 30 10.56 0.40 7.41
C ALA A 30 9.19 1.03 7.12
N LEU A 31 9.14 2.30 6.72
CA LEU A 31 7.88 2.97 6.38
C LEU A 31 7.23 2.39 5.11
N MET A 32 8.03 2.08 4.09
CA MET A 32 7.52 1.44 2.87
C MET A 32 6.94 0.06 3.15
N LEU A 33 7.60 -0.75 3.99
CA LEU A 33 7.10 -2.06 4.37
C LEU A 33 5.87 -1.96 5.27
N ALA A 34 5.88 -1.02 6.24
CA ALA A 34 4.78 -0.80 7.16
C ALA A 34 3.48 -0.39 6.45
N ALA A 35 3.56 0.24 5.27
CA ALA A 35 2.36 0.54 4.48
C ALA A 35 1.54 -0.70 4.11
N ASN A 36 2.18 -1.87 3.98
CA ASN A 36 1.52 -3.14 3.69
C ASN A 36 0.81 -3.75 4.91
N VAL A 37 0.93 -3.15 6.09
CA VAL A 37 0.09 -3.53 7.25
C VAL A 37 -1.38 -3.26 6.97
N ILE A 38 -1.71 -2.47 5.94
CA ILE A 38 -3.08 -2.31 5.48
C ILE A 38 -3.74 -3.64 5.08
N ASP A 39 -2.95 -4.63 4.66
CA ASP A 39 -3.43 -6.00 4.37
C ASP A 39 -3.90 -6.74 5.64
N PHE A 40 -3.69 -6.21 6.83
CA PHE A 40 -4.11 -6.87 8.05
C PHE A 40 -5.62 -7.14 8.08
N ASP A 41 -6.44 -6.32 7.41
CA ASP A 41 -7.88 -6.55 7.35
C ASP A 41 -8.26 -7.79 6.50
N HIS A 42 -7.39 -8.26 5.60
CA HIS A 42 -7.52 -9.55 4.95
C HIS A 42 -7.51 -10.70 5.96
N LEU A 43 -6.68 -10.64 7.00
CA LEU A 43 -6.68 -11.67 8.05
C LEU A 43 -7.99 -11.69 8.83
N LEU A 44 -8.60 -10.52 9.02
CA LEU A 44 -9.88 -10.38 9.71
C LEU A 44 -11.07 -10.82 8.84
N ARG A 45 -10.91 -10.81 7.51
CA ARG A 45 -11.98 -11.03 6.53
C ARG A 45 -11.60 -12.00 5.40
N TYR A 46 -10.76 -12.97 5.70
CA TYR A 46 -10.17 -13.91 4.73
C TYR A 46 -11.21 -14.65 3.85
N LYS A 47 -12.45 -14.78 4.32
CA LYS A 47 -13.55 -15.40 3.57
C LYS A 47 -13.93 -14.62 2.30
N PHE A 48 -13.59 -13.34 2.20
CA PHE A 48 -13.81 -12.52 1.01
C PHE A 48 -12.65 -12.60 0.01
N ASP A 49 -11.54 -13.24 0.37
CA ASP A 49 -10.39 -13.46 -0.52
C ASP A 49 -10.49 -14.81 -1.25
N ASP A 50 -11.63 -15.05 -1.91
CA ASP A 50 -11.90 -16.29 -2.65
C ASP A 50 -11.42 -16.26 -4.11
N GLY A 51 -10.78 -15.16 -4.53
CA GLY A 51 -10.30 -14.96 -5.89
C GLY A 51 -11.38 -14.56 -6.88
N THR A 52 -12.61 -14.29 -6.42
CA THR A 52 -13.74 -13.84 -7.25
C THR A 52 -14.08 -12.34 -7.10
N ALA A 53 -13.51 -11.67 -6.09
CA ALA A 53 -13.76 -10.26 -5.83
C ALA A 53 -12.50 -9.39 -5.59
N ASN A 54 -12.61 -8.09 -5.90
CA ASN A 54 -11.52 -7.13 -5.77
C ASN A 54 -11.29 -6.72 -4.31
N SER A 55 -10.08 -6.92 -3.79
CA SER A 55 -9.66 -6.53 -2.43
C SER A 55 -9.97 -5.07 -2.12
N LEU A 56 -9.80 -4.19 -3.11
CA LEU A 56 -10.05 -2.74 -3.00
C LEU A 56 -11.50 -2.38 -2.62
N SER A 57 -12.46 -3.28 -2.88
CA SER A 57 -13.89 -3.05 -2.67
C SER A 57 -14.47 -3.76 -1.45
N LEU A 58 -13.74 -4.68 -0.84
CA LEU A 58 -14.24 -5.58 0.20
C LEU A 58 -13.62 -5.34 1.56
N HIS A 59 -12.38 -4.87 1.55
CA HIS A 59 -11.57 -4.70 2.74
C HIS A 59 -11.67 -3.28 3.27
N TRP A 60 -11.99 -3.16 4.55
CA TRP A 60 -12.44 -1.89 5.13
C TRP A 60 -11.36 -0.81 5.08
N LEU A 61 -10.09 -1.16 5.30
CA LEU A 61 -8.99 -0.21 5.22
C LEU A 61 -8.72 0.23 3.77
N HIS A 62 -8.96 -0.65 2.80
CA HIS A 62 -8.83 -0.36 1.38
C HIS A 62 -9.93 0.60 0.89
N VAL A 63 -11.18 0.34 1.30
CA VAL A 63 -12.34 1.21 1.00
C VAL A 63 -12.16 2.60 1.60
N ASN A 64 -11.55 2.70 2.78
CA ASN A 64 -11.28 3.97 3.46
C ASN A 64 -9.92 4.60 3.12
N SER A 65 -9.24 4.10 2.09
CA SER A 65 -7.93 4.59 1.64
C SER A 65 -7.91 6.10 1.43
N GLY A 66 -8.98 6.68 0.86
CA GLY A 66 -9.09 8.14 0.66
C GLY A 66 -9.00 8.93 1.96
N VAL A 67 -9.62 8.45 3.05
CA VAL A 67 -9.55 9.08 4.37
C VAL A 67 -8.13 8.96 4.95
N ILE A 68 -7.51 7.79 4.78
CA ILE A 68 -6.12 7.54 5.21
C ILE A 68 -5.15 8.49 4.48
N PHE A 69 -5.27 8.61 3.15
CA PHE A 69 -4.47 9.53 2.34
C PHE A 69 -4.67 10.98 2.77
N LEU A 70 -5.91 11.41 2.98
CA LEU A 70 -6.21 12.76 3.43
C LEU A 70 -5.55 13.06 4.79
N GLY A 71 -5.65 12.12 5.74
CA GLY A 71 -5.02 12.25 7.06
C GLY A 71 -3.50 12.35 6.99
N LEU A 72 -2.86 11.52 6.17
CA LEU A 72 -1.41 11.55 5.96
C LEU A 72 -0.95 12.83 5.24
N PHE A 73 -1.72 13.29 4.26
CA PHE A 73 -1.45 14.55 3.57
C PHE A 73 -1.58 15.75 4.52
N ALA A 74 -2.64 15.80 5.32
CA ALA A 74 -2.81 16.82 6.35
C ALA A 74 -1.67 16.78 7.38
N LEU A 75 -1.25 15.60 7.83
CA LEU A 75 -0.11 15.42 8.72
C LEU A 75 1.19 15.98 8.11
N ALA A 76 1.42 15.72 6.83
CA ALA A 76 2.60 16.19 6.11
C ALA A 76 2.64 17.73 5.94
N LEU A 77 1.47 18.36 5.84
CA LEU A 77 1.33 19.82 5.75
C LEU A 77 1.46 20.49 7.13
N LEU A 78 0.75 19.98 8.13
CA LEU A 78 0.59 20.64 9.43
C LEU A 78 1.75 20.38 10.39
N VAL A 79 2.49 19.28 10.20
CA VAL A 79 3.55 18.88 11.13
C VAL A 79 4.88 18.69 10.37
N PRO A 80 5.68 19.76 10.17
CA PRO A 80 6.86 19.73 9.31
C PRO A 80 7.85 18.60 9.62
N ARG A 81 8.08 18.29 10.91
CA ARG A 81 8.96 17.18 11.35
C ARG A 81 8.48 15.79 10.90
N TRP A 82 7.22 15.64 10.49
CA TRP A 82 6.64 14.40 9.98
C TRP A 82 6.49 14.38 8.46
N ARG A 83 6.72 15.49 7.75
CA ARG A 83 6.48 15.62 6.31
C ARG A 83 7.06 14.45 5.52
N SER A 84 8.37 14.23 5.62
CA SER A 84 9.04 13.15 4.89
C SER A 84 8.53 11.76 5.25
N ARG A 85 8.25 11.51 6.54
CA ARG A 85 7.75 10.21 7.01
C ARG A 85 6.36 9.92 6.46
N ALA A 86 5.46 10.91 6.53
CA ALA A 86 4.11 10.82 6.02
C ALA A 86 4.09 10.62 4.50
N LEU A 87 4.92 11.36 3.75
CA LEU A 87 5.01 11.22 2.29
C LEU A 87 5.57 9.85 1.86
N VAL A 88 6.60 9.33 2.55
CA VAL A 88 7.12 7.99 2.27
C VAL A 88 6.08 6.91 2.57
N PHE A 89 5.39 7.01 3.71
CA PHE A 89 4.32 6.06 4.05
C PHE A 89 3.16 6.13 3.05
N CYS A 90 2.74 7.34 2.64
CA CYS A 90 1.78 7.54 1.56
C CYS A 90 2.22 6.91 0.24
N THR A 91 3.51 7.03 -0.10
CA THR A 91 4.08 6.43 -1.31
C THR A 91 4.00 4.90 -1.25
N GLY A 92 4.28 4.31 -0.09
CA GLY A 92 4.11 2.88 0.15
C GLY A 92 2.66 2.42 -0.04
N LEU A 93 1.70 3.15 0.55
CA LEU A 93 0.27 2.85 0.40
C LEU A 93 -0.19 2.98 -1.05
N ALA A 94 0.24 4.03 -1.76
CA ALA A 94 -0.11 4.23 -3.16
C ALA A 94 0.42 3.10 -4.05
N LEU A 95 1.66 2.67 -3.80
CA LEU A 95 2.26 1.53 -4.49
C LEU A 95 1.49 0.24 -4.20
N HIS A 96 1.15 0.01 -2.93
CA HIS A 96 0.37 -1.13 -2.49
C HIS A 96 -0.97 -1.23 -3.25
N PHE A 97 -1.78 -0.17 -3.22
CA PHE A 97 -3.07 -0.13 -3.94
C PHE A 97 -2.91 -0.22 -5.46
N SER A 98 -1.81 0.31 -6.01
CA SER A 98 -1.52 0.18 -7.44
C SER A 98 -1.26 -1.28 -7.82
N MET A 99 -0.57 -2.05 -6.96
CA MET A 99 -0.35 -3.48 -7.19
C MET A 99 -1.64 -4.28 -7.06
N ASP A 100 -2.53 -3.90 -6.14
CA ASP A 100 -3.87 -4.48 -6.04
C ASP A 100 -4.72 -4.22 -7.29
N ALA A 101 -4.73 -2.99 -7.78
CA ALA A 101 -5.42 -2.62 -9.00
C ALA A 101 -4.86 -3.39 -10.22
N LEU A 102 -3.53 -3.52 -10.32
CA LEU A 102 -2.89 -4.31 -11.38
C LEU A 102 -3.24 -5.79 -11.26
N ALA A 103 -3.16 -6.37 -10.06
CA ALA A 103 -3.52 -7.76 -9.83
C ALA A 103 -4.99 -8.03 -10.19
N TYR A 104 -5.89 -7.09 -9.91
CA TYR A 104 -7.28 -7.17 -10.34
C TYR A 104 -7.38 -7.23 -11.88
N VAL A 105 -6.73 -6.32 -12.59
CA VAL A 105 -6.75 -6.29 -14.07
C VAL A 105 -6.22 -7.59 -14.67
N PHE A 106 -5.12 -8.14 -14.15
CA PHE A 106 -4.50 -9.33 -14.75
C PHE A 106 -5.19 -10.64 -14.35
N ASN A 107 -5.55 -10.84 -13.09
CA ASN A 107 -6.13 -12.13 -12.67
C ASN A 107 -7.59 -12.29 -13.08
N TYR A 108 -8.40 -11.22 -13.05
CA TYR A 108 -9.84 -11.35 -13.35
C TYR A 108 -10.13 -11.41 -14.85
N ASN A 109 -9.35 -10.71 -15.69
CA ASN A 109 -9.51 -10.83 -17.14
C ASN A 109 -9.12 -12.23 -17.66
N ILE A 110 -8.14 -12.90 -17.02
CA ILE A 110 -7.74 -14.26 -17.42
C ILE A 110 -8.83 -15.29 -17.09
N ILE A 111 -9.57 -15.10 -15.99
CA ILE A 111 -10.68 -16.02 -15.60
C ILE A 111 -11.92 -15.82 -16.50
N ILE A 112 -12.16 -14.61 -17.03
CA ILE A 112 -13.31 -14.33 -17.92
C ILE A 112 -13.03 -14.78 -19.37
N LEU A 113 -11.75 -14.92 -19.76
CA LEU A 113 -11.33 -15.32 -21.10
C LEU A 113 -11.00 -16.82 -21.24
N GLY A 114 -11.15 -17.61 -20.17
CA GLY A 114 -11.03 -19.07 -20.16
C GLY A 114 -12.39 -19.75 -19.95
#